data_AF-A0A1Y5SFR7-F1
#
_entry.id   AF-A0A1Y5SFR7-F1
#
_cell.length_a   1.000
_cell.length_b   1.000
_cell.length_c   1.000
_cell.angle_alpha   90.00
_cell.angle_beta   90.00
_cell.angle_gamma   90.00
#
_symmetry.space_group_name_H-M   'P 1'
#
loop_
_entity.id
_entity.type
_entity.pdbx_description
1 polymer ?
#
loop_
_entity_poly.entity_id
_entity_poly.type
_entity_poly.pdbx_seq_one_letter_code
_entity_poly.pdbx_strand_id
1 'polypeptide(L)' 'MSVIKRGNQWCLRRRVPVEFQQVESRNEIWISLKTDSRRLADQKASAVWAEQVAAWTARLSGNDPDAVKHYEAVQDLAAA' A
#
# COMPACT_ATOMS: atom_id res chain seq x y z
N MET A 1 9.49 -5.29 6.40
CA MET A 1 8.44 -5.40 5.37
C MET A 1 8.13 -6.87 5.22
N SER A 2 6.87 -7.28 5.33
CA SER A 2 6.50 -8.70 5.33
C SER A 2 5.38 -8.97 4.33
N VAL A 3 5.59 -9.95 3.47
CA VAL A 3 4.58 -10.45 2.54
C VAL A 3 4.00 -11.73 3.12
N ILE A 4 2.70 -11.73 3.40
CA ILE A 4 1.97 -12.78 4.13
C ILE A 4 0.91 -13.37 3.21
N LYS A 5 0.83 -14.70 3.15
CA LYS A 5 -0.23 -15.38 2.40
C LYS A 5 -1.53 -15.36 3.21
N ARG A 6 -2.62 -14.89 2.60
CA ARG A 6 -3.96 -14.88 3.20
C ARG A 6 -4.94 -15.50 2.19
N GLY A 7 -5.36 -16.73 2.47
CA GLY A 7 -6.12 -17.53 1.50
C GLY A 7 -5.27 -17.84 0.26
N ASN A 8 -5.79 -17.53 -0.92
CA ASN A 8 -5.07 -17.74 -2.18
C ASN A 8 -4.24 -16.53 -2.66
N GLN A 9 -4.22 -15.43 -1.90
CA GLN A 9 -3.52 -14.20 -2.29
C GLN A 9 -2.42 -13.83 -1.31
N TRP A 10 -1.39 -13.16 -1.80
CA TRP A 10 -0.36 -12.53 -0.98
C TRP A 10 -0.75 -11.10 -0.63
N CYS A 11 -0.55 -10.73 0.63
CA CYS A 11 -0.76 -9.38 1.14
C CYS A 11 0.55 -8.81 1.69
N LEU A 12 0.80 -7.54 1.42
CA LEU A 12 1.79 -6.74 2.12
C LEU A 12 1.22 -6.34 3.49
N ARG A 13 1.95 -6.65 4.55
CA ARG A 13 1.69 -6.13 5.90
C ARG A 13 2.83 -5.23 6.34
N ARG A 14 2.52 -3.99 6.70
CA ARG A 14 3.52 -3.03 7.18
C ARG A 14 2.90 -1.99 8.10
N ARG A 15 3.66 -1.62 9.14
CA ARG A 15 3.32 -0.49 10.01
C ARG A 15 3.36 0.82 9.25
N VAL A 16 2.42 1.70 9.58
CA VAL A 16 2.40 3.08 9.09
C VAL A 16 3.54 3.84 9.81
N PRO A 17 4.47 4.47 9.07
CA PRO A 17 5.50 5.30 9.68
C PRO A 17 4.87 6.45 10.48
N VAL A 18 5.54 6.85 11.57
CA VAL A 18 5.02 7.85 12.52
C VAL A 18 4.72 9.20 11.84
N GLU A 19 5.55 9.59 10.88
CA GLU A 19 5.37 10.83 10.10
C GLU A 19 4.01 10.91 9.40
N PHE A 20 3.43 9.77 9.00
CA PHE A 20 2.16 9.68 8.29
C PHE A 20 0.95 9.45 9.21
N GLN A 21 1.14 9.35 10.53
CA GLN A 21 0.02 9.11 11.47
C GLN A 21 -1.03 10.23 11.49
N GLN A 22 -0.64 11.44 11.07
CA GLN A 22 -1.57 12.56 10.94
C GLN A 22 -2.58 12.35 9.80
N VAL A 23 -2.21 11.62 8.73
CA VAL A 23 -3.05 11.38 7.54
C VAL A 23 -3.57 9.95 7.46
N GLU A 24 -3.01 9.04 8.24
CA GLU A 24 -3.42 7.64 8.34
C GLU A 24 -3.45 7.24 9.82
N SER A 25 -4.66 7.10 10.36
CA SER A 25 -4.87 6.77 11.78
C SER A 25 -4.55 5.31 12.12
N ARG A 26 -4.44 4.44 11.11
CA ARG A 26 -4.10 3.03 11.31
C ARG A 26 -2.63 2.88 11.70
N ASN A 27 -2.37 2.06 12.72
CA ASN A 27 -1.00 1.72 13.12
C ASN A 27 -0.31 0.75 12.14
N GLU A 28 -1.09 -0.05 11.44
CA GLU A 28 -0.63 -1.03 10.47
C GLU A 28 -1.62 -1.12 9.32
N ILE A 29 -1.10 -1.25 8.09
CA ILE A 29 -1.92 -1.46 6.90
C ILE A 29 -1.64 -2.82 6.27
N TRP A 30 -2.68 -3.33 5.62
CA TRP A 30 -2.67 -4.59 4.89
C TRP A 30 -3.12 -4.30 3.46
N ILE A 31 -2.24 -4.51 2.48
CA ILE A 31 -2.54 -4.30 1.06
C ILE A 31 -2.50 -5.65 0.35
N SER A 32 -3.60 -6.04 -0.30
CA SER A 32 -3.59 -7.24 -1.15
C SER A 32 -2.77 -6.97 -2.40
N LEU A 33 -1.83 -7.87 -2.71
CA LEU A 33 -0.97 -7.80 -3.90
C LEU A 33 -1.60 -8.53 -5.09
N LYS A 34 -2.82 -9.07 -4.91
CA LYS A 34 -3.63 -9.79 -5.91
C LYS A 34 -2.86 -10.81 -6.74
N THR A 35 -1.89 -11.48 -6.13
CA THR A 35 -1.12 -12.55 -6.75
C THR A 35 -1.04 -13.73 -5.80
N ASP A 36 -0.98 -14.93 -6.36
CA ASP A 36 -0.77 -16.22 -5.68
C ASP A 36 0.71 -16.65 -5.71
N SER A 37 1.54 -15.99 -6.54
CA SER A 37 2.98 -16.21 -6.64
C SER A 37 3.75 -15.35 -5.63
N ARG A 38 4.54 -16.00 -4.77
CA ARG A 38 5.37 -15.31 -3.77
C ARG A 38 6.40 -14.39 -4.41
N ARG A 39 7.04 -14.84 -5.48
CA ARG A 39 8.08 -14.06 -6.18
C ARG A 39 7.52 -12.77 -6.77
N LEU A 40 6.36 -12.85 -7.42
CA LEU A 40 5.66 -11.68 -7.94
C LEU A 40 5.18 -10.78 -6.79
N ALA A 41 4.73 -11.36 -5.68
CA ALA A 41 4.33 -10.61 -4.51
C ALA A 41 5.48 -9.78 -3.93
N ASP A 42 6.68 -10.35 -3.77
CA ASP A 42 7.84 -9.60 -3.25
C ASP A 42 8.26 -8.44 -4.18
N GLN A 43 8.14 -8.63 -5.50
CA GLN A 43 8.37 -7.57 -6.50
C GLN A 43 7.30 -6.45 -6.39
N LYS A 44 6.01 -6.83 -6.45
CA LYS A 44 4.88 -5.89 -6.34
C LYS A 44 4.87 -5.13 -5.02
N ALA A 45 5.21 -5.80 -3.93
CA ALA A 45 5.14 -5.22 -2.60
C ALA A 45 6.03 -3.98 -2.46
N SER A 46 7.20 -3.97 -3.11
CA SER A 46 8.12 -2.83 -3.08
C SER A 46 7.53 -1.63 -3.81
N ALA A 47 6.97 -1.86 -5.01
CA ALA A 47 6.32 -0.81 -5.80
C ALA A 47 5.06 -0.26 -5.10
N VAL A 48 4.16 -1.14 -4.65
CA VAL A 48 2.94 -0.78 -3.90
C VAL A 48 3.27 0.02 -2.65
N TRP A 49 4.33 -0.33 -1.93
CA TRP A 49 4.73 0.42 -0.75
C TRP A 49 5.26 1.82 -1.10
N ALA A 50 6.07 1.95 -2.15
CA ALA A 50 6.59 3.25 -2.59
C ALA A 50 5.45 4.21 -2.97
N GLU A 51 4.47 3.72 -3.73
CA GLU A 51 3.27 4.47 -4.10
C GLU A 51 2.43 4.86 -2.88
N GLN A 52 2.26 3.95 -1.91
CA GLN A 52 1.53 4.27 -0.69
C GLN A 52 2.19 5.39 0.12
N VAL A 53 3.52 5.37 0.21
CA VAL A 53 4.29 6.46 0.86
C VAL A 53 4.14 7.76 0.08
N ALA A 54 4.26 7.74 -1.24
CA ALA A 54 4.07 8.93 -2.08
C ALA A 54 2.66 9.53 -1.90
N ALA A 55 1.63 8.69 -1.82
CA ALA A 55 0.26 9.13 -1.56
C ALA A 55 0.12 9.77 -0.17
N TRP A 56 0.74 9.21 0.88
CA TRP A 56 0.71 9.84 2.20
C TRP A 56 1.48 11.16 2.24
N THR A 57 2.63 11.23 1.56
CA THR A 57 3.39 12.48 1.42
C THR A 57 2.57 13.57 0.71
N ALA A 58 1.85 13.23 -0.36
CA ALA A 58 0.96 14.16 -1.05
C ALA A 58 -0.16 14.69 -0.14
N ARG A 59 -0.76 13.80 0.68
CA ARG A 59 -1.78 14.17 1.68
C ARG A 59 -1.22 15.07 2.78
N LEU A 60 -0.03 14.77 3.30
CA LEU A 60 0.62 15.59 4.33
C LEU A 60 0.98 16.98 3.84
N SER A 61 1.47 17.09 2.59
CA SER A 61 1.80 18.37 1.96
C SER A 61 0.56 19.22 1.62
N GLY A 62 -0.65 18.78 1.99
CA GLY A 62 -1.90 19.50 1.76
C GLY A 62 -2.26 19.64 0.29
N ASN A 63 -1.68 18.82 -0.60
CA ASN A 63 -1.73 19.04 -2.03
C ASN A 63 -2.79 18.21 -2.78
N ASP A 64 -3.64 17.42 -2.09
CA ASP A 64 -4.82 16.84 -2.71
C ASP A 64 -5.82 16.22 -1.70
N PRO A 65 -7.13 16.54 -1.76
CA PRO A 65 -8.19 15.90 -0.96
C PRO A 65 -8.76 14.59 -1.55
N ASP A 66 -8.39 14.14 -2.75
CA ASP A 66 -8.92 12.91 -3.38
C ASP A 66 -8.19 11.66 -2.88
N ALA A 67 -8.53 11.23 -1.67
CA ALA A 67 -8.16 9.92 -1.14
C ALA A 67 -8.61 8.74 -2.02
N VAL A 68 -9.59 8.96 -2.91
CA VAL A 68 -10.21 7.96 -3.79
C VAL A 68 -9.32 7.61 -5.00
N LYS A 69 -8.73 8.59 -5.68
CA LYS A 69 -7.89 8.37 -6.88
C LYS A 69 -6.62 7.56 -6.58
N HIS A 70 -6.05 7.73 -5.39
CA HIS A 70 -4.87 6.97 -4.97
C HIS A 70 -5.18 5.52 -4.61
N TYR A 71 -6.36 5.26 -4.02
CA TYR A 71 -6.79 3.88 -3.79
C TYR A 71 -6.97 3.14 -5.12
N GLU A 72 -7.50 3.81 -6.14
CA GLU A 72 -7.63 3.26 -7.50
C GLU A 72 -6.27 2.98 -8.14
N ALA A 73 -5.30 3.91 -8.06
CA ALA A 73 -3.95 3.69 -8.58
C ALA A 73 -3.21 2.51 -7.90
N VAL A 74 -3.34 2.38 -6.57
CA VAL A 74 -2.79 1.24 -5.82
C VAL A 74 -3.52 -0.06 -6.19
N GLN A 75 -4.83 0.00 -6.44
CA GLN A 75 -5.61 -1.16 -6.88
C GLN A 75 -5.30 -1.59 -8.31
N ASP A 76 -4.99 -0.64 -9.19
CA ASP A 76 -4.60 -0.84 -10.58
C ASP A 76 -3.21 -1.47 -10.67
N LEU A 77 -2.23 -0.94 -9.93
CA LEU A 77 -0.91 -1.55 -9.78
C LEU A 77 -0.94 -2.92 -9.10
N ALA A 78 -1.89 -3.14 -8.18
CA ALA A 78 -2.10 -4.47 -7.62
C ALA A 78 -2.68 -5.43 -8.68
N ALA A 79 -3.53 -4.94 -9.58
CA ALA A 79 -4.24 -5.74 -10.59
C ALA A 79 -3.43 -6.00 -11.88
N ALA A 80 -2.52 -5.11 -12.26
CA ALA A 80 -1.57 -5.27 -13.38
C ALA A 80 -0.53 -6.36 -13.11
#